data_AF-A0A2T0KDK3-F1
#
_entry.id   AF-A0A2T0KDK3-F1
#
_cell.length_a   1.000
_cell.length_b   1.000
_cell.length_c   1.000
_cell.angle_alpha   90.00
_cell.angle_beta   90.00
_cell.angle_gamma   90.00
#
_symmetry.space_group_name_H-M   'P 1'
#
loop_
_entity.id
_entity.type
_entity.pdbx_description
1 polymer ?
#
loop_
_entity_poly.entity_id
_entity_poly.type
_entity_poly.pdbx_seq_one_letter_code
_entity_poly.pdbx_strand_id
1 'polypeptide(L)'
;MVAVRVRGVSRRRDGPNGSAMLIHAFGILGAVLSMSIAWPQVYRSCVRRRTSGLSATACMLSVAMPLGWVTYGLLIGDRFQVVTNTVSASTGLAILIALLVTRPATRTGRALLASAGAAGGVLLAILGTAASALSPQISGPRAAAVLGMVLAAVSFVSAIPQPLALLRDRDQDISGLSPVRWTLAASACGSWLAYGIGVGQPAVWASALVGLTSALIVCTVLFTRRGGLVPATA
;
A
#
# COMPACT_ATOMS: atom_id res chain seq x y z
N MET A 1 11.55 -17.97 64.29
CA MET A 1 12.16 -17.11 63.24
C MET A 1 12.53 -18.04 62.08
N VAL A 2 11.68 -18.14 61.07
CA VAL A 2 11.82 -19.12 59.96
C VAL A 2 12.25 -18.35 58.72
N ALA A 3 13.46 -18.63 58.22
CA ALA A 3 14.02 -17.99 57.03
C ALA A 3 13.41 -18.61 55.76
N VAL A 4 12.59 -17.84 55.04
CA VAL A 4 12.04 -18.22 53.74
C VAL A 4 13.11 -17.99 52.67
N ARG A 5 13.62 -19.09 52.10
CA ARG A 5 14.59 -19.09 51.01
C ARG A 5 13.88 -18.78 49.69
N VAL A 6 14.05 -17.56 49.17
CA VAL A 6 13.55 -17.15 47.85
C VAL A 6 14.31 -17.94 46.77
N ARG A 7 13.62 -18.85 46.08
CA ARG A 7 14.15 -19.59 44.92
C ARG A 7 14.39 -18.59 43.78
N GLY A 8 15.64 -18.54 43.32
CA GLY A 8 16.05 -17.73 42.18
C GLY A 8 15.27 -18.09 40.92
N VAL A 9 14.62 -17.09 40.33
CA VAL A 9 14.05 -17.16 38.99
C VAL A 9 15.22 -17.20 38.02
N SER A 10 15.45 -18.36 37.40
CA SER A 10 16.40 -18.48 36.29
C SER A 10 15.89 -17.64 35.12
N ARG A 11 16.54 -16.51 34.84
CA ARG A 11 16.36 -15.79 33.58
C ARG A 11 16.85 -16.68 32.44
N ARG A 12 15.94 -17.37 31.75
CA ARG A 12 16.20 -17.84 30.38
C ARG A 12 16.53 -16.61 29.54
N ARG A 13 17.78 -16.49 29.11
CA ARG A 13 18.15 -15.64 27.97
C ARG A 13 17.68 -16.37 26.73
N ASP A 14 16.44 -16.14 26.33
CA ASP A 14 16.01 -16.49 24.99
C ASP A 14 16.79 -15.57 24.04
N GLY A 15 17.54 -16.16 23.10
CA GLY A 15 18.10 -15.43 21.97
C GLY A 15 16.99 -14.76 21.15
N PRO A 16 17.29 -13.93 20.14
CA PRO A 16 16.25 -13.32 19.33
C PRO A 16 15.29 -14.40 18.80
N ASN A 17 14.07 -14.39 19.32
CA ASN A 17 13.03 -15.37 19.03
C ASN A 17 12.88 -15.49 17.50
N GLY A 18 13.02 -16.69 16.93
CA GLY A 18 13.00 -16.88 15.46
C GLY A 18 11.76 -16.30 14.78
N SER A 19 10.65 -16.19 15.52
CA SER A 19 9.44 -15.48 15.09
C SER A 19 9.65 -13.98 14.83
N ALA A 20 10.40 -13.29 15.69
CA ALA A 20 10.70 -11.86 15.52
C ALA A 20 11.56 -11.62 14.26
N MET A 21 12.56 -12.47 14.03
CA MET A 21 13.41 -12.40 12.84
C MET A 21 12.59 -12.59 11.55
N LEU A 22 11.68 -13.57 11.53
CA LEU A 22 10.81 -13.83 10.39
C LEU A 22 9.85 -12.66 10.11
N ILE A 23 9.26 -12.06 11.14
CA ILE A 23 8.39 -10.87 11.00
C ILE A 23 9.18 -9.70 10.38
N HIS A 24 10.41 -9.45 10.84
CA HIS A 24 11.26 -8.41 10.25
C HIS A 24 11.60 -8.71 8.78
N ALA A 25 11.86 -9.97 8.42
CA ALA A 25 12.10 -10.36 7.05
C ALA A 25 10.90 -10.04 6.14
N PHE A 26 9.67 -10.30 6.59
CA PHE A 26 8.47 -9.92 5.86
C PHE A 26 8.30 -8.41 5.73
N GLY A 27 8.62 -7.64 6.77
CA GLY A 27 8.61 -6.17 6.71
C GLY A 27 9.60 -5.62 5.66
N ILE A 28 10.82 -6.16 5.63
CA ILE A 28 11.85 -5.79 4.65
C ILE A 28 11.42 -6.19 3.24
N LEU A 29 10.94 -7.43 3.06
CA LEU A 29 10.53 -7.94 1.77
C LEU A 29 9.34 -7.14 1.21
N GLY A 30 8.33 -6.87 2.04
CA GLY A 30 7.19 -6.02 1.71
C GLY A 30 7.65 -4.63 1.28
N ALA A 31 8.57 -4.01 2.03
CA ALA A 31 9.12 -2.71 1.70
C ALA A 31 9.84 -2.70 0.33
N VAL A 32 10.78 -3.61 0.12
CA VAL A 32 11.59 -3.69 -1.11
C VAL A 32 10.70 -3.91 -2.34
N LEU A 33 9.73 -4.84 -2.24
CA LEU A 33 8.82 -5.12 -3.34
C LEU A 33 7.92 -3.91 -3.62
N SER A 34 7.32 -3.31 -2.60
CA SER A 34 6.47 -2.10 -2.75
C SER A 34 7.23 -0.96 -3.43
N MET A 35 8.46 -0.67 -3.01
CA MET A 35 9.29 0.38 -3.61
C MET A 35 9.66 0.07 -5.07
N SER A 36 9.86 -1.20 -5.41
CA SER A 36 10.25 -1.64 -6.76
C SER A 36 9.11 -1.52 -7.78
N ILE A 37 7.86 -1.73 -7.35
CA ILE A 37 6.67 -1.72 -8.24
C ILE A 37 6.46 -0.36 -8.91
N ALA A 38 6.85 0.75 -8.27
CA ALA A 38 6.61 2.09 -8.77
C ALA A 38 7.55 2.49 -9.93
N TRP A 39 8.77 1.94 -9.97
CA TRP A 39 9.82 2.41 -10.88
C TRP A 39 9.49 2.32 -12.37
N PRO A 40 8.87 1.24 -12.89
CA PRO A 40 8.47 1.19 -14.28
C PRO A 40 7.54 2.35 -14.69
N GLN A 41 6.63 2.75 -13.79
CA GLN A 41 5.72 3.85 -14.05
C GLN A 41 6.42 5.20 -13.99
N VAL A 42 7.32 5.40 -13.02
CA VAL A 42 8.13 6.62 -12.94
C VAL A 42 8.98 6.79 -14.19
N TYR A 43 9.62 5.72 -14.68
CA TYR A 43 10.37 5.76 -15.94
C TYR A 43 9.48 6.16 -17.12
N ARG A 44 8.30 5.53 -17.28
CA ARG A 44 7.38 5.86 -18.38
C ARG A 44 6.85 7.29 -18.31
N SER A 45 6.45 7.76 -17.13
CA SER A 45 5.83 9.07 -16.96
C SER A 45 6.83 10.22 -16.89
N CYS A 46 7.89 10.07 -16.11
CA CYS A 46 8.84 11.15 -15.86
C CYS A 46 9.95 11.22 -16.93
N VAL A 47 10.48 10.06 -17.37
CA VAL A 47 11.55 10.01 -18.37
C VAL A 47 10.98 10.02 -19.79
N ARG A 48 10.04 9.12 -20.09
CA ARG A 48 9.46 9.00 -21.44
C ARG A 48 8.29 9.95 -21.70
N ARG A 49 7.87 10.74 -20.70
CA ARG A 49 6.73 11.68 -20.79
C ARG A 49 5.42 11.03 -21.28
N ARG A 50 5.26 9.71 -21.05
CA ARG A 50 4.06 8.96 -21.43
C ARG A 50 3.09 8.91 -20.25
N THR A 51 2.10 9.80 -20.29
CA THR A 51 1.07 9.95 -19.24
C THR A 51 -0.35 9.77 -19.77
N SER A 52 -0.49 9.43 -21.06
CA SER A 52 -1.78 9.06 -21.67
C SER A 52 -2.39 7.87 -20.92
N GLY A 53 -3.67 7.98 -20.57
CA GLY A 53 -4.40 6.94 -19.83
C GLY A 53 -4.27 6.99 -18.31
N LEU A 54 -3.42 7.87 -17.76
CA LEU A 54 -3.39 8.09 -16.30
C LEU A 54 -4.62 8.88 -15.83
N SER A 55 -5.24 8.40 -14.77
CA SER A 55 -6.30 9.11 -14.04
C SER A 55 -5.70 10.08 -13.04
N ALA A 56 -6.14 11.34 -13.08
CA ALA A 56 -5.71 12.35 -12.12
C ALA A 56 -6.08 11.96 -10.67
N THR A 57 -7.29 11.42 -10.45
CA THR A 57 -7.72 10.89 -9.15
C THR A 57 -6.79 9.79 -8.63
N ALA A 58 -6.42 8.85 -9.50
CA ALA A 58 -5.52 7.75 -9.13
C ALA A 58 -4.11 8.28 -8.79
N CYS A 59 -3.61 9.25 -9.56
CA CYS A 59 -2.33 9.89 -9.26
C CYS A 59 -2.37 10.67 -7.94
N MET A 60 -3.46 11.40 -7.64
CA MET A 60 -3.62 12.08 -6.35
C MET A 60 -3.68 11.09 -5.18
N LEU A 61 -4.42 9.98 -5.33
CA LEU A 61 -4.45 8.92 -4.32
C LEU A 61 -3.08 8.23 -4.15
N SER A 62 -2.28 8.11 -5.22
CA SER A 62 -0.91 7.58 -5.14
C SER A 62 0.04 8.46 -4.32
N VAL A 63 -0.35 9.70 -4.01
CA VAL A 63 0.35 10.58 -3.07
C VAL A 63 -0.29 10.52 -1.69
N ALA A 64 -1.61 10.72 -1.61
CA ALA A 64 -2.32 10.83 -0.34
C ALA A 64 -2.27 9.54 0.49
N MET A 65 -2.43 8.36 -0.15
CA MET A 65 -2.44 7.09 0.56
C MET A 65 -1.09 6.78 1.23
N PRO A 66 0.07 6.85 0.53
CA PRO A 66 1.36 6.68 1.19
C PRO A 66 1.63 7.72 2.28
N LEU A 67 1.25 8.99 2.10
CA LEU A 67 1.38 9.98 3.19
C LEU A 67 0.56 9.59 4.44
N GLY A 68 -0.60 8.99 4.23
CA GLY A 68 -1.41 8.39 5.29
C GLY A 68 -0.65 7.30 6.03
N TRP A 69 -0.03 6.37 5.31
CA TRP A 69 0.75 5.30 5.91
C TRP A 69 2.05 5.76 6.55
N VAL A 70 2.68 6.84 6.06
CA VAL A 70 3.81 7.50 6.74
C VAL A 70 3.34 8.03 8.10
N THR A 71 2.22 8.77 8.12
CA THR A 71 1.65 9.32 9.36
C THR A 71 1.27 8.21 10.32
N TYR A 72 0.62 7.16 9.84
CA TYR A 72 0.30 5.96 10.61
C TYR A 72 1.56 5.34 11.23
N GLY A 73 2.60 5.10 10.43
CA GLY A 73 3.86 4.53 10.89
C GLY A 73 4.56 5.40 11.93
N LEU A 74 4.57 6.72 11.77
CA LEU A 74 5.12 7.66 12.75
C LEU A 74 4.37 7.58 14.09
N LEU A 75 3.04 7.50 14.08
CA LEU A 75 2.21 7.45 15.28
C LEU A 75 2.41 6.17 16.12
N ILE A 76 2.86 5.07 15.50
CA ILE A 76 3.10 3.78 16.19
C ILE A 76 4.57 3.36 16.21
N GLY A 77 5.48 4.20 15.71
CA GLY A 77 6.92 3.90 15.67
C GLY A 77 7.33 2.81 14.66
N ASP A 78 6.54 2.57 13.60
CA ASP A 78 6.85 1.56 12.58
C ASP A 78 7.72 2.12 11.46
N ARG A 79 9.03 1.86 11.55
CA ARG A 79 10.02 2.31 10.55
C ARG A 79 9.82 1.71 9.15
N PHE A 80 9.30 0.49 9.03
CA PHE A 80 9.11 -0.13 7.71
C PHE A 80 8.01 0.58 6.94
N GLN A 81 6.91 0.92 7.63
CA GLN A 81 5.84 1.73 7.05
C GLN A 81 6.34 3.11 6.64
N VAL A 82 7.09 3.80 7.52
CA VAL A 82 7.59 5.15 7.24
C VAL A 82 8.48 5.17 6.00
N VAL A 83 9.50 4.30 5.94
CA VAL A 83 10.45 4.30 4.82
C VAL A 83 9.76 3.94 3.50
N THR A 84 9.02 2.83 3.47
CA THR A 84 8.35 2.34 2.25
C THR A 84 7.40 3.38 1.68
N ASN A 85 6.59 3.99 2.54
CA ASN A 85 5.56 4.91 2.10
C ASN A 85 6.10 6.31 1.82
N THR A 86 7.25 6.69 2.40
CA THR A 86 7.94 7.92 1.99
C THR A 86 8.41 7.80 0.53
N VAL A 87 9.09 6.69 0.19
CA VAL A 87 9.51 6.43 -1.20
C VAL A 87 8.30 6.34 -2.13
N SER A 88 7.23 5.67 -1.70
CA SER A 88 6.00 5.56 -2.49
C SER A 88 5.31 6.92 -2.70
N ALA A 89 5.26 7.78 -1.68
CA ALA A 89 4.72 9.14 -1.79
C ALA A 89 5.54 9.97 -2.79
N SER A 90 6.87 9.91 -2.71
CA SER A 90 7.77 10.63 -3.63
C SER A 90 7.59 10.18 -5.08
N THR A 91 7.50 8.87 -5.33
CA THR A 91 7.27 8.34 -6.69
C THR A 91 5.88 8.71 -7.22
N GLY A 92 4.84 8.61 -6.38
CA GLY A 92 3.49 9.07 -6.71
C GLY A 92 3.45 10.56 -7.05
N LEU A 93 4.17 11.38 -6.29
CA LEU A 93 4.25 12.82 -6.51
C LEU A 93 4.95 13.14 -7.83
N ALA A 94 6.07 12.47 -8.12
CA ALA A 94 6.77 12.62 -9.40
C ALA A 94 5.87 12.28 -10.60
N ILE A 95 5.09 11.21 -10.50
CA ILE A 95 4.13 10.80 -11.55
C ILE A 95 2.99 11.83 -11.68
N LEU A 96 2.44 12.32 -10.57
CA LEU A 96 1.41 13.36 -10.58
C LEU A 96 1.92 14.65 -11.22
N ILE A 97 3.12 15.08 -10.87
CA ILE A 97 3.78 16.25 -11.49
C ILE A 97 3.94 16.02 -12.99
N ALA A 98 4.45 14.85 -13.41
CA ALA A 98 4.60 14.53 -14.82
C ALA A 98 3.25 14.57 -15.58
N LEU A 99 2.18 14.04 -14.97
CA LEU A 99 0.83 14.12 -15.53
C LEU A 99 0.36 15.56 -15.72
N LEU A 100 0.46 16.38 -14.66
CA LEU A 100 0.06 17.77 -14.72
C LEU A 100 0.89 18.53 -15.75
N VAL A 101 2.21 18.32 -15.80
CA VAL A 101 3.12 18.93 -16.78
C VAL A 101 2.72 18.59 -18.21
N THR A 102 2.44 17.32 -18.50
CA THR A 102 2.21 16.82 -19.86
C THR A 102 0.76 16.96 -20.34
N ARG A 103 -0.22 17.14 -19.43
CA ARG A 103 -1.65 17.20 -19.76
C ARG A 103 -2.32 18.46 -19.20
N PRO A 104 -2.26 19.61 -19.89
CA PRO A 104 -2.85 20.88 -19.41
C PRO A 104 -4.33 20.80 -19.04
N ALA A 105 -5.13 19.99 -19.75
CA ALA A 105 -6.55 19.79 -19.45
C ALA A 105 -6.80 19.27 -18.02
N THR A 106 -5.85 18.53 -17.43
CA THR A 106 -5.94 18.03 -16.05
C THR A 106 -5.69 19.10 -15.00
N ARG A 107 -5.18 20.29 -15.38
CA ARG A 107 -4.95 21.42 -14.47
C ARG A 107 -6.16 22.34 -14.32
N THR A 108 -7.23 22.12 -15.07
CA THR A 108 -8.43 22.94 -14.95
C THR A 108 -9.03 22.78 -13.55
N GLY A 109 -9.53 23.87 -12.94
CA GLY A 109 -10.07 23.83 -11.58
C GLY A 109 -11.17 22.78 -11.42
N ARG A 110 -12.03 22.62 -12.44
CA ARG A 110 -13.07 21.58 -12.49
C ARG A 110 -12.47 20.17 -12.48
N ALA A 111 -11.42 19.90 -13.27
CA ALA A 111 -10.78 18.59 -13.31
C ALA A 111 -10.06 18.27 -11.99
N LEU A 112 -9.42 19.28 -11.38
CA LEU A 112 -8.78 19.13 -10.07
C LEU A 112 -9.82 18.85 -8.99
N LEU A 113 -10.92 19.61 -8.92
CA LEU A 113 -12.01 19.37 -7.97
C LEU A 113 -12.65 17.99 -8.15
N ALA A 114 -12.92 17.58 -9.40
CA ALA A 114 -13.47 16.26 -9.71
C ALA A 114 -12.51 15.12 -9.30
N SER A 115 -11.20 15.37 -9.31
CA SER A 115 -10.17 14.39 -8.98
C SER A 115 -9.78 14.39 -7.50
N ALA A 116 -10.06 15.49 -6.78
CA ALA A 116 -9.59 15.72 -5.43
C ALA A 116 -10.42 15.03 -4.35
N GLY A 117 -11.65 14.58 -4.62
CA GLY A 117 -12.57 14.11 -3.57
C GLY A 117 -11.97 13.03 -2.65
N ALA A 118 -11.52 11.91 -3.21
CA ALA A 118 -10.98 10.80 -2.42
C ALA A 118 -9.63 11.14 -1.76
N ALA A 119 -8.73 11.81 -2.48
CA ALA A 119 -7.43 12.23 -1.94
C ALA A 119 -7.58 13.30 -0.83
N GLY A 120 -8.51 14.23 -1.01
CA GLY A 120 -8.85 15.26 -0.03
C GLY A 120 -9.41 14.65 1.26
N GLY A 121 -10.30 13.66 1.18
CA GLY A 121 -10.78 12.93 2.35
C GLY A 121 -9.64 12.25 3.14
N VAL A 122 -8.69 11.62 2.44
CA VAL A 122 -7.49 11.03 3.08
C VAL A 122 -6.61 12.11 3.71
N LEU A 123 -6.35 13.22 3.02
CA LEU A 123 -5.53 14.32 3.53
C LEU A 123 -6.17 14.98 4.76
N LEU A 124 -7.50 15.15 4.78
CA LEU A 124 -8.22 15.65 5.96
C LEU A 124 -8.11 14.67 7.14
N ALA A 125 -8.21 13.36 6.90
CA ALA A 125 -7.99 12.36 7.94
C ALA A 125 -6.55 12.40 8.48
N ILE A 126 -5.55 12.58 7.62
CA ILE A 126 -4.15 12.76 8.01
C ILE A 126 -3.99 13.98 8.92
N LEU A 127 -4.48 15.15 8.48
CA LEU A 127 -4.37 16.39 9.24
C LEU A 127 -5.10 16.29 10.58
N GLY A 128 -6.32 15.76 10.58
CA GLY A 128 -7.11 15.58 11.79
C GLY A 128 -6.47 14.63 12.80
N THR A 129 -5.87 13.52 12.33
CA THR A 129 -5.18 12.56 13.21
C THR A 129 -3.81 13.04 13.68
N ALA A 130 -3.08 13.77 12.84
CA ALA A 130 -1.84 14.41 13.25
C ALA A 130 -2.09 15.52 14.29
N ALA A 131 -3.12 16.34 14.08
CA ALA A 131 -3.52 17.37 15.03
C ALA A 131 -4.04 16.76 16.35
N SER A 132 -4.80 15.67 16.29
CA SER A 132 -5.29 15.01 17.50
C SER A 132 -4.17 14.40 18.34
N ALA A 133 -3.05 13.99 17.73
CA ALA A 133 -1.87 13.53 18.46
C ALA A 133 -1.16 14.63 19.27
N LEU A 134 -1.46 15.91 19.03
CA LEU A 134 -0.98 17.02 19.87
C LEU A 134 -1.79 17.17 21.17
N SER A 135 -2.95 16.53 21.26
CA SER A 135 -3.79 16.53 22.46
C SER A 135 -3.23 15.53 23.48
N PRO A 136 -2.94 15.96 24.73
CA PRO A 136 -2.48 15.06 25.80
C PRO A 136 -3.45 13.90 26.11
N GLN A 137 -4.72 14.05 25.73
CA GLN A 137 -5.79 13.09 25.98
C GLN A 137 -5.83 11.94 24.96
N ILE A 138 -5.15 12.07 23.83
CA ILE A 138 -5.18 11.10 22.72
C ILE A 138 -3.80 10.49 22.52
N SER A 139 -3.67 9.19 22.76
CA SER A 139 -2.42 8.48 22.50
C SER A 139 -2.19 8.27 20.99
N GLY A 140 -0.92 8.27 20.58
CA GLY A 140 -0.51 7.98 19.19
C GLY A 140 -1.15 6.71 18.61
N PRO A 141 -1.14 5.56 19.32
CA PRO A 141 -1.80 4.34 18.84
C PRO A 141 -3.30 4.49 18.61
N ARG A 142 -4.00 5.31 19.42
CA ARG A 142 -5.44 5.55 19.25
C ARG A 142 -5.72 6.40 18.01
N ALA A 143 -4.93 7.45 17.80
CA ALA A 143 -5.00 8.25 16.57
C ALA A 143 -4.68 7.40 15.33
N ALA A 144 -3.65 6.54 15.43
CA ALA A 144 -3.26 5.63 14.37
C ALA A 144 -4.36 4.60 14.04
N ALA A 145 -5.09 4.10 15.03
CA ALA A 145 -6.21 3.19 14.78
C ALA A 145 -7.30 3.84 13.92
N VAL A 146 -7.65 5.11 14.21
CA VAL A 146 -8.62 5.88 13.41
C VAL A 146 -8.11 6.09 11.99
N LEU A 147 -6.87 6.56 11.84
CA LEU A 147 -6.26 6.76 10.52
C LEU A 147 -6.20 5.44 9.74
N GLY A 148 -5.77 4.36 10.38
CA GLY A 148 -5.66 3.04 9.81
C GLY A 148 -6.99 2.49 9.30
N MET A 149 -8.11 2.74 9.99
CA MET A 149 -9.44 2.39 9.51
C MET A 149 -9.80 3.14 8.22
N VAL A 150 -9.52 4.45 8.15
CA VAL A 150 -9.75 5.25 6.95
C VAL A 150 -8.91 4.74 5.78
N LEU A 151 -7.62 4.49 6.00
CA LEU A 151 -6.71 3.99 4.96
C LEU A 151 -7.11 2.59 4.49
N ALA A 152 -7.52 1.71 5.41
CA ALA A 152 -8.06 0.40 5.05
C ALA A 152 -9.32 0.57 4.19
N ALA A 153 -10.32 1.35 4.62
CA ALA A 153 -11.55 1.58 3.86
C ALA A 153 -11.29 2.12 2.44
N VAL A 154 -10.38 3.10 2.29
CA VAL A 154 -10.00 3.63 0.98
C VAL A 154 -9.29 2.56 0.13
N SER A 155 -8.45 1.71 0.75
CA SER A 155 -7.82 0.58 0.07
C SER A 155 -8.86 -0.42 -0.45
N PHE A 156 -9.90 -0.71 0.34
CA PHE A 156 -11.02 -1.55 -0.06
C PHE A 156 -11.72 -0.99 -1.31
N VAL A 157 -12.15 0.26 -1.25
CA VAL A 157 -12.85 0.92 -2.36
C VAL A 157 -11.98 0.98 -3.61
N SER A 158 -10.68 1.26 -3.45
CA SER A 158 -9.75 1.43 -4.57
C SER A 158 -9.34 0.12 -5.23
N ALA A 159 -9.39 -1.01 -4.51
CA ALA A 159 -8.93 -2.30 -5.01
C ALA A 159 -9.98 -3.08 -5.82
N ILE A 160 -11.26 -2.66 -5.76
CA ILE A 160 -12.40 -3.35 -6.40
C ILE A 160 -12.51 -3.10 -7.91
N PRO A 161 -12.37 -1.86 -8.44
CA PRO A 161 -12.75 -1.56 -9.82
C PRO A 161 -12.03 -2.41 -10.87
N GLN A 162 -10.71 -2.62 -10.70
CA GLN A 162 -9.90 -3.33 -11.69
C GLN A 162 -10.21 -4.84 -11.77
N PRO A 163 -10.22 -5.60 -10.66
CA PRO A 163 -10.68 -6.98 -10.67
C PRO A 163 -12.12 -7.12 -11.19
N LEU A 164 -13.01 -6.23 -10.77
CA LEU A 164 -14.42 -6.29 -11.15
C LEU A 164 -14.62 -6.07 -12.65
N ALA A 165 -13.93 -5.08 -13.23
CA ALA A 165 -13.95 -4.83 -14.68
C ALA A 165 -13.47 -6.07 -15.44
N LEU A 166 -12.33 -6.65 -15.05
CA LEU A 166 -11.78 -7.85 -15.69
C LEU A 166 -12.69 -9.08 -15.55
N LEU A 167 -13.37 -9.25 -14.43
CA LEU A 167 -14.27 -10.38 -14.22
C LEU A 167 -15.58 -10.25 -14.98
N ARG A 168 -16.09 -9.01 -15.13
CA ARG A 168 -17.33 -8.69 -15.85
C ARG A 168 -17.13 -8.69 -17.36
N ASP A 169 -16.04 -8.12 -17.85
CA ASP A 169 -15.74 -8.00 -19.28
C ASP A 169 -14.62 -8.98 -19.67
N ARG A 170 -15.04 -10.11 -20.25
CA ARG A 170 -14.16 -11.21 -20.65
C ARG A 170 -13.37 -10.90 -21.92
N ASP A 171 -13.85 -9.96 -22.73
CA ASP A 171 -13.24 -9.55 -23.99
C ASP A 171 -12.43 -8.26 -23.86
N GLN A 172 -12.43 -7.66 -22.66
CA GLN A 172 -11.61 -6.49 -22.35
C GLN A 172 -10.15 -6.68 -22.78
N ASP A 173 -9.61 -5.70 -23.50
CA ASP A 173 -8.19 -5.68 -23.85
C ASP A 173 -7.31 -5.58 -22.58
N ILE A 174 -6.53 -6.63 -22.34
CA ILE A 174 -5.58 -6.76 -21.22
C ILE A 174 -4.12 -6.56 -21.63
N SER A 175 -3.85 -6.11 -22.86
CA SER A 175 -2.49 -5.87 -23.38
C SER A 175 -1.71 -4.85 -22.54
N GLY A 176 -2.41 -3.87 -21.97
CA GLY A 176 -1.85 -2.84 -21.09
C GLY A 176 -1.47 -3.32 -19.68
N LEU A 177 -1.90 -4.50 -19.26
CA LEU A 177 -1.61 -5.05 -17.93
C LEU A 177 -0.30 -5.84 -17.93
N SER A 178 0.59 -5.51 -16.99
CA SER A 178 1.88 -6.21 -16.82
C SER A 178 1.75 -7.36 -15.80
N PRO A 179 1.96 -8.63 -16.20
CA PRO A 179 1.94 -9.75 -15.26
C PRO A 179 2.96 -9.58 -14.14
N VAL A 180 4.18 -9.16 -14.48
CA VAL A 180 5.28 -8.94 -13.51
C VAL A 180 4.89 -7.91 -12.45
N ARG A 181 4.24 -6.82 -12.84
CA ARG A 181 3.74 -5.82 -11.87
C ARG A 181 2.77 -6.46 -10.87
N TRP A 182 1.82 -7.24 -11.37
CA TRP A 182 0.76 -7.82 -10.53
C TRP A 182 1.26 -8.99 -9.67
N THR A 183 2.24 -9.77 -10.14
CA THR A 183 2.90 -10.78 -9.30
C THR A 183 3.71 -10.13 -8.20
N LEU A 184 4.49 -9.09 -8.50
CA LEU A 184 5.20 -8.31 -7.48
C LEU A 184 4.22 -7.69 -6.47
N ALA A 185 3.08 -7.17 -6.92
CA ALA A 185 2.04 -6.65 -6.04
C ALA A 185 1.47 -7.74 -5.12
N ALA A 186 1.17 -8.93 -5.65
CA ALA A 186 0.74 -10.05 -4.83
C ALA A 186 1.80 -10.44 -3.78
N SER A 187 3.07 -10.53 -4.16
CA SER A 187 4.17 -10.83 -3.23
C SER A 187 4.35 -9.74 -2.16
N ALA A 188 4.25 -8.47 -2.55
CA ALA A 188 4.32 -7.34 -1.62
C ALA A 188 3.16 -7.40 -0.62
N CYS A 189 1.92 -7.56 -1.11
CA CYS A 189 0.74 -7.66 -0.27
C CYS A 189 0.78 -8.90 0.65
N GLY A 190 1.27 -10.05 0.16
CA GLY A 190 1.48 -11.23 0.99
C GLY A 190 2.49 -10.99 2.11
N SER A 191 3.57 -10.28 1.82
CA SER A 191 4.59 -9.91 2.81
C SER A 191 4.03 -8.93 3.86
N TRP A 192 3.30 -7.90 3.42
CA TRP A 192 2.64 -6.94 4.33
C TRP A 192 1.52 -7.57 5.15
N LEU A 193 0.80 -8.55 4.60
CA LEU A 193 -0.21 -9.33 5.31
C LEU A 193 0.44 -10.12 6.45
N ALA A 194 1.49 -10.89 6.15
CA ALA A 194 2.22 -11.66 7.15
C ALA A 194 2.87 -10.76 8.21
N TYR A 195 3.49 -9.65 7.79
CA TYR A 195 4.04 -8.64 8.68
C TYR A 195 2.97 -8.08 9.62
N GLY A 196 1.87 -7.54 9.07
CA GLY A 196 0.81 -6.90 9.84
C GLY A 196 0.13 -7.84 10.84
N ILE A 197 -0.03 -9.13 10.50
CA ILE A 197 -0.47 -10.15 11.46
C ILE A 197 0.57 -10.31 12.57
N GLY A 198 1.85 -10.46 12.21
CA GLY A 198 2.95 -10.69 13.15
C GLY A 198 3.18 -9.55 14.14
N VAL A 199 3.00 -8.29 13.72
CA VAL A 199 3.11 -7.11 14.59
C VAL A 199 1.77 -6.67 15.20
N GLY A 200 0.68 -7.39 14.95
CA GLY A 200 -0.64 -7.08 15.50
C GLY A 200 -1.21 -5.74 15.03
N GLN A 201 -1.06 -5.40 13.75
CA GLN A 201 -1.54 -4.15 13.13
C GLN A 201 -2.74 -4.42 12.20
N PRO A 202 -4.00 -4.25 12.67
CA PRO A 202 -5.21 -4.56 11.90
C PRO A 202 -5.34 -3.84 10.57
N ALA A 203 -5.05 -2.54 10.55
CA ALA A 203 -5.14 -1.74 9.34
C ALA A 203 -4.21 -2.26 8.24
N VAL A 204 -3.01 -2.69 8.62
CA VAL A 204 -1.98 -3.17 7.69
C VAL A 204 -2.37 -4.51 7.10
N TRP A 205 -2.71 -5.50 7.92
CA TRP A 205 -3.09 -6.80 7.38
C TRP A 205 -4.43 -6.75 6.62
N ALA A 206 -5.39 -5.93 7.04
CA ALA A 206 -6.67 -5.81 6.35
C ALA A 206 -6.52 -5.17 4.97
N SER A 207 -5.77 -4.07 4.86
CA SER A 207 -5.49 -3.44 3.56
C SER A 207 -4.65 -4.35 2.66
N ALA A 208 -3.66 -5.05 3.22
CA ALA A 208 -2.82 -6.00 2.49
C ALA A 208 -3.61 -7.21 1.98
N LEU A 209 -4.56 -7.73 2.75
CA LEU A 209 -5.43 -8.84 2.33
C LEU A 209 -6.26 -8.48 1.11
N VAL A 210 -6.82 -7.27 1.07
CA VAL A 210 -7.59 -6.80 -0.08
C VAL A 210 -6.70 -6.58 -1.29
N GLY A 211 -5.53 -5.94 -1.10
CA GLY A 211 -4.55 -5.77 -2.15
C GLY A 211 -4.10 -7.12 -2.73
N LEU A 212 -3.85 -8.11 -1.87
CA LEU A 212 -3.50 -9.47 -2.26
C LEU A 212 -4.61 -10.12 -3.07
N THR A 213 -5.85 -10.06 -2.60
CA THR A 213 -7.01 -10.63 -3.30
C THR A 213 -7.17 -10.01 -4.68
N SER A 214 -7.10 -8.68 -4.77
CA SER A 214 -7.17 -7.93 -6.03
C SER A 214 -6.05 -8.37 -6.98
N ALA A 215 -4.81 -8.41 -6.49
CA ALA A 215 -3.65 -8.79 -7.30
C ALA A 215 -3.71 -10.24 -7.78
N LEU A 216 -4.17 -11.17 -6.95
CA LEU A 216 -4.35 -12.58 -7.32
C LEU A 216 -5.45 -12.75 -8.37
N ILE A 217 -6.59 -12.05 -8.25
CA ILE A 217 -7.64 -12.09 -9.28
C ILE A 217 -7.08 -11.61 -10.63
N VAL A 218 -6.37 -10.48 -10.64
CA VAL A 218 -5.77 -9.94 -11.86
C VAL A 218 -4.74 -10.92 -12.44
N CYS A 219 -3.84 -11.48 -11.61
CA CYS A 219 -2.88 -12.48 -12.04
C CYS A 219 -3.57 -13.69 -12.69
N THR A 220 -4.58 -14.26 -12.02
CA THR A 220 -5.33 -15.39 -12.55
C THR A 220 -5.95 -15.08 -13.91
N VAL A 221 -6.57 -13.91 -14.08
CA VAL A 221 -7.13 -13.49 -15.38
C VAL A 221 -6.03 -13.37 -16.44
N LEU A 222 -4.89 -12.76 -16.11
CA LEU A 222 -3.78 -12.58 -17.06
C LEU A 222 -3.18 -13.90 -17.51
N PHE A 223 -2.92 -14.83 -16.57
CA PHE A 223 -2.27 -16.10 -16.90
C PHE A 223 -3.22 -17.07 -17.62
N THR A 224 -4.51 -17.09 -17.26
CA THR A 224 -5.51 -17.92 -17.94
C THR A 224 -5.78 -17.46 -19.37
N ARG A 225 -5.97 -16.14 -19.60
CA ARG A 225 -6.26 -15.61 -20.94
C ARG A 225 -5.05 -15.61 -21.87
N ARG A 226 -3.83 -15.44 -21.35
CA ARG A 226 -2.61 -15.52 -22.17
C ARG A 226 -2.17 -16.95 -22.44
N GLY A 227 -2.41 -17.87 -21.50
CA GLY A 227 -2.14 -19.30 -21.70
C GLY A 227 -2.98 -19.91 -22.82
N GLY A 228 -4.22 -19.44 -23.00
CA GLY A 228 -5.09 -19.87 -24.11
C GLY A 228 -4.71 -19.35 -25.50
N LEU A 229 -3.74 -18.41 -25.60
CA LEU A 229 -3.26 -17.86 -26.87
C LEU A 229 -2.05 -18.59 -27.43
N VAL A 230 -1.53 -19.63 -26.75
CA VAL A 230 -0.57 -20.56 -27.36
C VAL A 230 -1.39 -21.60 -28.13
N PRO A 231 -1.46 -21.55 -29.47
CA PRO A 231 -2.05 -22.64 -30.22
C PRO A 231 -1.28 -23.92 -29.91
N ALA A 232 -2.01 -25.01 -29.70
CA ALA A 232 -1.44 -26.35 -29.71
C ALA A 232 -0.82 -26.58 -31.09
N THR A 233 0.46 -26.26 -31.24
CA THR A 233 1.27 -26.80 -32.33
C THR A 233 1.65 -28.22 -31.92
N ALA A 234 0.82 -29.17 -32.34
CA ALA A 234 1.15 -30.58 -32.51
C ALA A 234 0.59 -31.01 -33.86
#